data_AF-J9FT14-F1
#
_entry.id   AF-J9FT14-F1
#
_cell.length_a   1.000
_cell.length_b   1.000
_cell.length_c   1.000
_cell.angle_alpha   90.00
_cell.angle_beta   90.00
_cell.angle_gamma   90.00
#
_symmetry.space_group_name_H-M   'P 1'
#
loop_
_entity.id
_entity.type
_entity.pdbx_description
1 polymer ?
#
loop_
_entity_poly.entity_id
_entity_poly.type
_entity_poly.pdbx_seq_one_letter_code
_entity_poly.pdbx_strand_id
1 'polypeptide(L)'
;MAAPHAMYIARGIADFLNRQRCTLDVRYLELSAQAALEALVRGEVQLAVVRYQSIYEEYYKSVFAQSGLAWRVLMQYKAVVLMAQNHPLASKEHLTPQQLADYPQLVEGDIQLPVDLCGKVLKEEQMPGNSRIYVQDRASQMILLKDLRGSYMWSQGLSPAELSHRHLVQRPCNGGNNKD
;
A
#
# COMPACT_ATOMS: atom_id res chain seq x y z
N MET A 1 15.70 7.50 -5.49
CA MET A 1 14.89 6.27 -5.55
C MET A 1 13.41 6.65 -5.50
N ALA A 2 12.56 5.83 -6.10
CA ALA A 2 11.11 5.95 -6.05
C ALA A 2 10.49 4.74 -5.34
N ALA A 3 9.43 4.94 -4.58
CA ALA A 3 8.75 3.85 -3.87
C ALA A 3 7.30 4.20 -3.53
N PRO A 4 6.42 3.23 -3.24
CA PRO A 4 5.10 3.52 -2.70
C PRO A 4 5.22 4.15 -1.31
N HIS A 5 4.14 4.78 -0.85
CA HIS A 5 4.01 5.26 0.52
C HIS A 5 4.04 4.08 1.50
N ALA A 6 5.21 3.84 2.10
CA ALA A 6 5.40 2.72 3.01
C ALA A 6 6.48 3.00 4.06
N MET A 7 6.08 2.98 5.33
CA MET A 7 6.97 3.28 6.47
C MET A 7 8.17 2.33 6.57
N TYR A 8 8.05 1.08 6.09
CA TYR A 8 9.17 0.13 6.10
C TYR A 8 10.27 0.52 5.11
N ILE A 9 9.93 1.21 4.01
CA ILE A 9 10.91 1.66 3.01
C ILE A 9 11.72 2.80 3.57
N ALA A 10 11.06 3.83 4.12
CA ALA A 10 11.73 4.95 4.77
C ALA A 10 12.65 4.47 5.92
N ARG A 11 12.20 3.48 6.71
CA ARG A 11 13.02 2.87 7.77
C ARG A 11 14.22 2.11 7.22
N GLY A 12 14.03 1.33 6.16
CA GLY A 12 15.12 0.62 5.49
C GLY A 12 16.17 1.57 4.92
N ILE A 13 15.76 2.72 4.38
CA ILE A 13 16.67 3.78 3.91
C ILE A 13 17.45 4.35 5.10
N ALA A 14 16.77 4.69 6.20
CA ALA A 14 17.43 5.21 7.40
C ALA A 14 18.46 4.21 7.96
N ASP A 15 18.08 2.93 8.09
CA ASP A 15 18.97 1.87 8.55
C ASP A 15 20.17 1.66 7.61
N PHE A 16 19.96 1.77 6.30
CA PHE A 16 21.03 1.69 5.31
C PHE A 16 22.00 2.87 5.46
N LEU A 17 21.49 4.10 5.54
CA LEU A 17 22.28 5.32 5.67
C LEU A 17 23.09 5.35 6.97
N ASN A 18 22.51 4.91 8.08
CA ASN A 18 23.20 4.80 9.37
C ASN A 18 24.40 3.84 9.35
N ARG A 19 24.44 2.89 8.42
CA ARG A 19 25.55 1.94 8.26
C ARG A 19 26.63 2.43 7.30
N GLN A 20 26.38 3.51 6.55
CA GLN A 20 27.35 4.03 5.60
C GLN A 20 28.46 4.78 6.34
N ARG A 21 29.69 4.58 5.86
CA ARG A 21 30.87 5.29 6.37
C ARG A 21 31.14 6.60 5.62
N CYS A 22 30.41 6.83 4.52
CA CYS A 22 30.49 8.02 3.69
C CYS A 22 29.15 8.77 3.67
N THR A 23 29.22 10.06 3.36
CA THR A 23 28.03 10.89 3.12
C THR A 23 27.46 10.57 1.74
N LEU A 24 26.14 10.44 1.66
CA LEU A 24 25.40 10.17 0.42
C LEU A 24 24.28 11.19 0.29
N ASP A 25 24.14 11.77 -0.90
CA ASP A 25 22.96 12.55 -1.27
C ASP A 25 21.87 11.59 -1.76
N VAL A 26 20.77 11.49 -1.02
CA VAL A 26 19.65 10.60 -1.34
C VAL A 26 18.37 11.38 -1.54
N ARG A 27 17.81 11.26 -2.74
CA ARG A 27 16.45 11.71 -3.05
C ARG A 27 15.47 10.56 -2.94
N TYR A 28 14.48 10.69 -2.07
CA TYR A 28 13.37 9.75 -1.90
C TYR A 28 12.09 10.36 -2.47
N LEU A 29 11.47 9.67 -3.43
CA LEU A 29 10.21 10.07 -4.07
C LEU A 29 9.14 9.04 -3.72
N GLU A 30 8.04 9.50 -3.15
CA GLU A 30 6.84 8.67 -2.96
C GLU A 30 6.02 8.74 -4.24
N LEU A 31 5.90 7.62 -4.95
CA LEU A 31 5.28 7.52 -6.27
C LEU A 31 4.50 6.22 -6.41
N SER A 32 3.52 6.25 -7.30
CA SER A 32 2.75 5.09 -7.76
C SER A 32 3.65 4.03 -8.36
N ALA A 33 3.16 2.79 -8.42
CA ALA A 33 3.91 1.72 -9.08
C ALA A 33 4.25 2.08 -10.54
N GLN A 34 3.30 2.69 -11.27
CA GLN A 34 3.52 3.11 -12.65
C GLN A 34 4.49 4.30 -12.74
N ALA A 35 4.28 5.35 -11.95
CA ALA A 35 5.13 6.54 -11.95
C ALA A 35 6.57 6.21 -11.52
N ALA A 36 6.74 5.29 -10.57
CA ALA A 36 8.05 4.82 -10.15
C ALA A 36 8.77 4.05 -11.28
N LEU A 37 8.05 3.23 -12.06
CA LEU A 37 8.62 2.54 -13.22
C LEU A 37 8.96 3.51 -14.35
N GLU A 38 8.08 4.46 -14.65
CA GLU A 38 8.35 5.50 -15.65
C GLU A 38 9.59 6.33 -15.28
N ALA A 39 9.70 6.75 -14.02
CA ALA A 39 10.87 7.47 -13.52
C ALA A 39 12.15 6.64 -13.62
N LEU A 40 12.08 5.32 -13.39
CA LEU A 40 13.22 4.41 -13.53
C LEU A 40 13.63 4.27 -14.99
N VAL A 41 12.68 4.06 -15.90
CA VAL A 41 12.94 3.93 -17.35
C VAL A 41 13.50 5.22 -17.95
N ARG A 42 13.05 6.38 -17.47
CA ARG A 42 13.58 7.70 -17.87
C ARG A 42 14.94 8.03 -17.25
N GLY A 43 15.45 7.21 -16.33
CA GLY A 43 16.72 7.45 -15.62
C GLY A 43 16.65 8.55 -14.56
N GLU A 44 15.45 8.98 -14.15
CA GLU A 44 15.25 10.00 -13.11
C GLU A 44 15.54 9.45 -11.70
N VAL A 45 15.42 8.14 -11.54
CA VAL A 45 15.80 7.38 -10.35
C VAL A 45 16.59 6.13 -10.72
N GLN A 46 17.44 5.66 -9.80
CA GLN A 46 18.25 4.45 -9.99
C GLN A 46 17.61 3.17 -9.41
N LEU A 47 16.57 3.34 -8.58
CA LEU A 47 15.89 2.25 -7.88
C LEU A 47 14.41 2.63 -7.75
N ALA A 48 13.55 1.68 -8.14
CA ALA A 48 12.11 1.74 -7.91
C ALA A 48 11.69 0.55 -7.05
N VAL A 49 10.89 0.80 -6.01
CA VAL A 49 10.12 -0.23 -5.33
C VAL A 49 8.69 -0.13 -5.86
N VAL A 50 8.11 -1.26 -6.27
CA VAL A 50 6.71 -1.32 -6.71
C VAL A 50 5.96 -2.34 -5.87
N ARG A 51 4.66 -2.09 -5.69
CA ARG A 51 3.77 -2.90 -4.87
C ARG A 51 2.52 -3.19 -5.67
N TYR A 52 2.16 -4.47 -5.77
CA TYR A 52 1.03 -4.94 -6.54
C TYR A 52 0.41 -6.16 -5.89
N GLN A 53 -0.86 -6.44 -6.22
CA GLN A 53 -1.55 -7.64 -5.79
C GLN A 53 -1.02 -8.85 -6.58
N SER A 54 -0.92 -10.03 -5.95
CA SER A 54 -0.36 -11.25 -6.58
C SER A 54 -1.01 -11.59 -7.92
N ILE A 55 -2.30 -11.30 -8.09
CA ILE A 55 -3.05 -11.49 -9.34
C ILE A 55 -2.45 -10.74 -10.55
N TYR A 56 -1.63 -9.72 -10.30
CA TYR A 56 -0.97 -8.91 -11.32
C TYR A 56 0.53 -9.26 -11.48
N GLU A 57 1.02 -10.33 -10.86
CA GLU A 57 2.44 -10.69 -10.91
C GLU A 57 2.93 -10.90 -12.35
N GLU A 58 2.19 -11.67 -13.16
CA GLU A 58 2.58 -11.92 -14.55
C GLU A 58 2.55 -10.64 -15.40
N TYR A 59 1.61 -9.73 -15.12
CA TYR A 59 1.60 -8.41 -15.75
C TYR A 59 2.90 -7.64 -15.45
N TYR A 60 3.28 -7.50 -14.17
CA TYR A 60 4.49 -6.75 -13.81
C TYR A 60 5.78 -7.43 -14.30
N LYS A 61 5.85 -8.76 -14.27
CA LYS A 61 6.97 -9.50 -14.90
C LYS A 61 7.12 -9.17 -16.37
N SER A 62 6.01 -9.08 -17.11
CA SER A 62 6.05 -8.70 -18.53
C SER A 62 6.55 -7.26 -18.72
N VAL A 63 6.12 -6.32 -17.87
CA VAL A 63 6.57 -4.92 -17.90
C VAL A 63 8.07 -4.80 -17.64
N PHE A 64 8.60 -5.52 -16.64
CA PHE A 64 10.03 -5.50 -16.33
C PHE A 64 10.86 -6.08 -17.47
N ALA A 65 10.40 -7.20 -18.06
CA ALA A 65 11.08 -7.84 -19.18
C ALA A 65 11.12 -6.95 -20.43
N GLN A 66 9.99 -6.34 -20.80
CA GLN A 66 9.89 -5.42 -21.95
C GLN A 66 10.77 -4.17 -21.77
N SER A 67 10.91 -3.71 -20.52
CA SER A 67 11.72 -2.54 -20.18
C SER A 67 13.20 -2.87 -19.94
N GLY A 68 13.61 -4.14 -20.07
CA GLY A 68 14.99 -4.59 -19.80
C GLY A 68 15.43 -4.39 -18.34
N LEU A 69 14.49 -4.35 -17.39
CA LEU A 69 14.76 -4.05 -15.99
C LEU A 69 15.10 -5.31 -15.20
N ALA A 70 16.19 -5.26 -14.43
CA ALA A 70 16.46 -6.24 -13.39
C ALA A 70 15.51 -6.03 -12.21
N TRP A 71 14.97 -7.12 -11.67
CA TRP A 71 14.01 -7.07 -10.56
C TRP A 71 14.22 -8.23 -9.60
N ARG A 72 13.74 -8.06 -8.36
CA ARG A 72 13.63 -9.12 -7.35
C ARG A 72 12.45 -8.88 -6.43
N VAL A 73 11.88 -9.95 -5.91
CA VAL A 73 10.87 -9.86 -4.84
C VAL A 73 11.56 -9.41 -3.54
N LEU A 74 11.03 -8.38 -2.90
CA LEU A 74 11.50 -7.91 -1.59
C LEU A 74 10.76 -8.60 -0.45
N MET A 75 9.44 -8.69 -0.56
CA MET A 75 8.58 -9.30 0.44
C MET A 75 7.22 -9.66 -0.16
N GLN A 76 6.53 -10.61 0.47
CA GLN A 76 5.11 -10.89 0.29
C GLN A 76 4.42 -10.77 1.63
N TYR A 77 3.20 -10.25 1.65
CA TYR A 77 2.42 -10.08 2.86
C TYR A 77 0.93 -10.18 2.56
N LYS A 78 0.16 -10.57 3.57
CA LYS A 78 -1.30 -10.54 3.51
C LYS A 78 -1.79 -9.19 4.04
N ALA A 79 -2.59 -8.49 3.26
CA ALA A 79 -3.21 -7.25 3.71
C ALA A 79 -4.11 -7.50 4.93
N VAL A 80 -4.06 -6.59 5.89
CA VAL A 80 -4.92 -6.52 7.08
C VAL A 80 -5.75 -5.24 7.05
N VAL A 81 -6.83 -5.23 7.81
CA VAL A 81 -7.66 -4.04 7.99
C VAL A 81 -7.10 -3.25 9.17
N LEU A 82 -6.70 -2.00 8.94
CA LEU A 82 -6.30 -1.05 9.97
C LEU A 82 -7.47 -0.10 10.27
N MET A 83 -7.70 0.19 11.54
CA MET A 83 -8.76 1.09 12.02
C MET A 83 -8.40 1.67 13.39
N ALA A 84 -9.09 2.73 13.81
CA ALA A 84 -8.96 3.27 15.16
C ALA A 84 -9.39 2.27 16.25
N GLN A 85 -8.81 2.36 17.44
CA GLN A 85 -9.18 1.51 18.59
C GLN A 85 -10.65 1.63 19.01
N ASN A 86 -11.27 2.78 18.75
CA ASN A 86 -12.68 3.04 19.03
C ASN A 86 -13.64 2.66 17.88
N HIS A 87 -13.12 2.03 16.81
CA HIS A 87 -13.93 1.58 15.69
C HIS A 87 -14.95 0.51 16.16
N PRO A 88 -16.21 0.50 15.66
CA PRO A 88 -17.23 -0.47 16.10
C PRO A 88 -16.84 -1.94 15.90
N LEU A 89 -15.97 -2.21 14.93
CA LEU A 89 -15.43 -3.55 14.63
C LEU A 89 -14.10 -3.86 15.33
N ALA A 90 -13.53 -2.94 16.13
CA ALA A 90 -12.19 -3.09 16.70
C ALA A 90 -12.05 -4.31 17.61
N SER A 91 -13.12 -4.73 18.30
CA SER A 91 -13.09 -5.89 19.19
C SER A 91 -13.23 -7.24 18.49
N LYS A 92 -13.59 -7.26 17.19
CA LYS A 92 -13.71 -8.51 16.44
C LYS A 92 -12.32 -9.09 16.17
N GLU A 93 -12.15 -10.39 16.36
CA GLU A 93 -10.87 -11.07 16.06
C GLU A 93 -10.66 -11.24 14.55
N HIS A 94 -11.72 -11.59 13.82
CA HIS A 94 -11.72 -11.75 12.37
C HIS A 94 -12.88 -10.96 11.77
N LEU A 95 -12.59 -10.25 10.68
CA LEU A 95 -13.58 -9.48 9.95
C LEU A 95 -14.06 -10.25 8.72
N THR A 96 -15.21 -9.84 8.19
CA THR A 96 -15.66 -10.24 6.85
C THR A 96 -15.87 -9.01 5.98
N PRO A 97 -15.76 -9.12 4.64
CA PRO A 97 -16.00 -8.00 3.74
C PRO A 97 -17.38 -7.37 3.91
N GLN A 98 -18.41 -8.17 4.20
CA GLN A 98 -19.78 -7.69 4.43
C GLN A 98 -19.87 -6.78 5.65
N GLN A 99 -19.09 -7.05 6.71
CA GLN A 99 -19.06 -6.18 7.89
C GLN A 99 -18.40 -4.84 7.61
N LEU A 100 -17.50 -4.79 6.63
CA LEU A 100 -16.79 -3.58 6.24
C LEU A 100 -17.62 -2.71 5.28
N ALA A 101 -18.57 -3.29 4.55
CA ALA A 101 -19.38 -2.61 3.53
C ALA A 101 -20.20 -1.42 4.07
N ASP A 102 -20.47 -1.40 5.39
CA ASP A 102 -21.22 -0.34 6.06
C ASP A 102 -20.35 0.85 6.50
N TYR A 103 -19.05 0.84 6.21
CA TYR A 103 -18.07 1.76 6.79
C TYR A 103 -17.21 2.45 5.72
N PRO A 104 -16.81 3.73 5.90
CA PRO A 104 -15.98 4.41 4.92
C PRO A 104 -14.59 3.78 4.82
N GLN A 105 -14.24 3.33 3.61
CA GLN A 105 -12.92 2.84 3.29
C GLN A 105 -12.01 3.99 2.85
N LEU A 106 -10.89 4.18 3.54
CA LEU A 106 -9.79 4.99 3.03
C LEU A 106 -9.01 4.16 2.03
N VAL A 107 -8.93 4.66 0.80
CA VAL A 107 -8.20 4.05 -0.31
C VAL A 107 -6.99 4.89 -0.60
N GLU A 108 -5.84 4.24 -0.74
CA GLU A 108 -4.63 4.93 -1.18
C GLU A 108 -4.86 5.44 -2.60
N GLY A 109 -4.82 6.76 -2.77
CA GLY A 109 -5.23 7.46 -4.00
C GLY A 109 -4.40 7.14 -5.23
N ASP A 110 -3.35 6.34 -5.06
CA ASP A 110 -2.39 5.99 -6.09
C ASP A 110 -2.49 4.53 -6.56
N ILE A 111 -3.55 3.82 -6.16
CA ILE A 111 -3.90 2.53 -6.74
C ILE A 111 -4.49 2.80 -8.13
N GLN A 112 -3.62 3.03 -9.11
CA GLN A 112 -3.99 2.82 -10.50
C GLN A 112 -4.05 1.31 -10.72
N LEU A 113 -5.25 0.81 -10.97
CA LEU A 113 -5.44 -0.57 -11.34
C LEU A 113 -4.69 -0.83 -12.64
N PRO A 114 -3.96 -1.95 -12.77
CA PRO A 114 -3.24 -2.24 -14.00
C PRO A 114 -4.21 -2.22 -15.17
N VAL A 115 -3.72 -1.80 -16.32
CA VAL A 115 -4.47 -1.87 -17.57
C VAL A 115 -4.19 -3.20 -18.24
N ASP A 116 -5.21 -3.83 -18.82
CA ASP A 116 -5.00 -5.00 -19.68
C ASP A 116 -4.21 -4.61 -20.95
N LEU A 117 -3.83 -5.61 -21.77
CA LEU A 117 -3.12 -5.40 -23.03
C LEU A 117 -3.88 -4.52 -24.04
N CYS A 118 -5.17 -4.26 -23.81
CA CYS A 118 -6.03 -3.40 -24.62
C CYS A 118 -6.22 -2.01 -23.99
N GLY A 119 -5.50 -1.67 -22.91
CA GLY A 119 -5.58 -0.38 -22.22
C GLY A 119 -6.82 -0.22 -21.33
N LYS A 120 -7.56 -1.30 -21.02
CA LYS A 120 -8.69 -1.23 -20.09
C LYS A 120 -8.21 -1.39 -18.66
N VAL A 121 -8.56 -0.42 -17.82
CA VAL A 121 -8.36 -0.48 -16.37
C VAL A 121 -9.05 -1.74 -15.83
N LEU A 122 -8.27 -2.64 -15.23
CA LEU A 122 -8.80 -3.83 -14.57
C LEU A 122 -9.69 -3.37 -13.42
N LYS A 123 -10.95 -3.80 -13.35
CA LYS A 123 -11.87 -3.34 -12.31
C LYS A 123 -11.50 -4.02 -10.98
N GLU A 124 -11.29 -3.22 -9.95
CA GLU A 124 -11.46 -3.70 -8.57
C GLU A 124 -12.92 -4.09 -8.38
N GLU A 125 -13.17 -5.29 -7.89
CA GLU A 125 -14.52 -5.69 -7.47
C GLU A 125 -15.00 -4.71 -6.39
N GLN A 126 -16.01 -3.90 -6.75
CA GLN A 126 -16.61 -2.94 -5.83
C GLN A 126 -17.64 -3.68 -4.98
N MET A 127 -17.48 -3.62 -3.66
CA MET A 127 -18.56 -4.03 -2.76
C MET A 127 -19.66 -2.97 -2.80
N PRO A 128 -20.91 -3.32 -3.13
CA PRO A 128 -22.01 -2.36 -3.14
C PRO A 128 -22.23 -1.77 -1.74
N GLY A 129 -22.40 -0.44 -1.66
CA GLY A 129 -22.68 0.30 -0.42
C GLY A 129 -21.46 0.97 0.24
N ASN A 130 -20.24 0.61 -0.16
CA ASN A 130 -19.03 1.04 0.53
C ASN A 130 -18.56 2.44 0.08
N SER A 131 -18.67 3.46 0.93
CA SER A 131 -18.11 4.80 0.64
C SER A 131 -16.59 4.74 0.61
N ARG A 132 -15.96 5.27 -0.44
CA ARG A 132 -14.50 5.30 -0.60
C ARG A 132 -13.99 6.73 -0.53
N ILE A 133 -12.96 6.94 0.27
CA ILE A 133 -12.25 8.21 0.39
C ILE A 133 -10.83 7.98 -0.12
N TYR A 134 -10.50 8.60 -1.24
CA TYR A 134 -9.18 8.48 -1.85
C TYR A 134 -8.24 9.48 -1.21
N VAL A 135 -7.11 9.00 -0.69
CA VAL A 135 -6.15 9.82 0.05
C VAL A 135 -4.75 9.53 -0.48
N GLN A 136 -4.07 10.57 -0.98
CA GLN A 136 -2.76 10.43 -1.60
C GLN A 136 -1.65 10.26 -0.55
N ASP A 137 -1.57 11.16 0.42
CA ASP A 137 -0.45 11.17 1.36
C ASP A 137 -0.74 10.39 2.67
N ARG A 138 0.33 9.87 3.27
CA ARG A 138 0.24 9.05 4.48
C ARG A 138 -0.20 9.83 5.72
N ALA A 139 0.11 11.13 5.82
CA ALA A 139 -0.25 11.92 6.99
C ALA A 139 -1.77 12.13 7.04
N SER A 140 -2.37 12.55 5.93
CA SER A 140 -3.81 12.67 5.77
C SER A 140 -4.54 11.35 6.00
N GLN A 141 -3.99 10.22 5.50
CA GLN A 141 -4.55 8.90 5.77
C GLN A 141 -4.63 8.61 7.27
N MET A 142 -3.58 8.94 8.03
CA MET A 142 -3.54 8.70 9.48
C MET A 142 -4.47 9.62 10.26
N ILE A 143 -4.60 10.88 9.85
CA ILE A 143 -5.57 11.82 10.44
C ILE A 143 -7.00 11.31 10.19
N LEU A 144 -7.33 11.00 8.95
CA LEU A 144 -8.66 10.51 8.58
C LEU A 144 -8.98 9.18 9.28
N LEU A 145 -8.04 8.24 9.35
CA LEU A 145 -8.26 6.96 10.00
C LEU A 145 -8.57 7.10 11.50
N LYS A 146 -8.01 8.13 12.13
CA LYS A 146 -8.20 8.42 13.55
C LYS A 146 -9.50 9.19 13.81
N ASP A 147 -9.77 10.21 13.00
CA ASP A 147 -10.79 11.22 13.29
C ASP A 147 -12.13 10.93 12.57
N LEU A 148 -12.11 10.23 11.44
CA LEU A 148 -13.31 9.79 10.76
C LEU A 148 -13.86 8.52 11.42
N ARG A 149 -14.95 8.69 12.16
CA ARG A 149 -15.62 7.61 12.88
C ARG A 149 -15.98 6.47 11.94
N GLY A 150 -15.62 5.25 12.35
CA GLY A 150 -15.95 4.05 11.58
C GLY A 150 -15.11 3.90 10.31
N SER A 151 -14.08 4.71 10.07
CA SER A 151 -13.23 4.51 8.91
C SER A 151 -12.24 3.36 9.10
N TYR A 152 -11.90 2.73 7.98
CA TYR A 152 -10.88 1.69 7.94
C TYR A 152 -10.07 1.80 6.65
N MET A 153 -8.93 1.11 6.61
CA MET A 153 -8.14 0.97 5.37
C MET A 153 -7.47 -0.39 5.30
N TRP A 154 -7.16 -0.85 4.10
CA TRP A 154 -6.29 -2.00 3.91
C TRP A 154 -4.83 -1.59 4.02
N SER A 155 -4.02 -2.42 4.69
CA SER A 155 -2.61 -2.12 4.91
C SER A 155 -1.80 -3.41 5.03
N GLN A 156 -0.48 -3.31 4.86
CA GLN A 156 0.48 -4.39 5.12
C GLN A 156 0.68 -4.71 6.62
N GLY A 157 -0.05 -4.01 7.49
CA GLY A 157 0.11 -4.10 8.93
C GLY A 157 1.18 -3.14 9.45
N LEU A 158 1.09 -2.83 10.74
CA LEU A 158 2.02 -2.03 11.50
C LEU A 158 2.61 -2.87 12.64
N SER A 159 3.76 -2.45 13.15
CA SER A 159 4.33 -3.07 14.34
C SER A 159 3.46 -2.81 15.59
N PRO A 160 3.51 -3.67 16.63
CA PRO A 160 2.78 -3.45 17.87
C PRO A 160 3.05 -2.07 18.51
N ALA A 161 4.29 -1.60 18.45
CA ALA A 161 4.68 -0.28 18.94
C ALA A 161 3.98 0.86 18.17
N GLU A 162 3.87 0.74 16.85
CA GLU A 162 3.18 1.74 16.01
C GLU A 162 1.66 1.74 16.23
N LEU A 163 1.06 0.56 16.39
CA LEU A 163 -0.37 0.44 16.72
C LEU A 163 -0.67 1.11 18.07
N SER A 164 0.15 0.83 19.08
CA SER A 164 0.01 1.42 20.42
C SER A 164 0.19 2.94 20.37
N HIS A 165 1.27 3.44 19.76
CA HIS A 165 1.56 4.87 19.67
C HIS A 165 0.48 5.66 18.92
N ARG A 166 -0.20 5.05 17.95
CA ARG A 166 -1.20 5.71 17.11
C ARG A 166 -2.64 5.44 17.54
N HIS A 167 -2.85 4.68 18.61
CA HIS A 167 -4.19 4.22 19.05
C HIS A 167 -4.98 3.49 17.95
N LEU A 168 -4.28 2.64 17.19
CA LEU A 168 -4.86 1.85 16.11
C LEU A 168 -4.92 0.37 16.50
N VAL A 169 -5.77 -0.37 15.79
CA VAL A 169 -5.80 -1.82 15.78
C VAL A 169 -5.75 -2.32 14.34
N GLN A 170 -5.20 -3.51 14.15
CA GLN A 170 -5.28 -4.22 12.89
C GLN A 170 -5.98 -5.57 13.06
N ARG A 171 -6.77 -5.97 12.07
CA ARG A 171 -7.53 -7.23 12.06
C ARG A 171 -7.39 -7.97 10.74
N PRO A 172 -7.22 -9.30 10.76
CA PRO A 172 -7.38 -10.11 9.57
C PRO A 172 -8.84 -10.03 9.08
N CYS A 173 -9.03 -10.19 7.77
CA CYS A 173 -10.33 -10.24 7.16
C CYS A 173 -10.45 -11.50 6.30
N ASN A 174 -11.38 -12.36 6.67
CA ASN A 174 -11.64 -13.63 6.00
C ASN A 174 -12.49 -13.34 4.76
N GLY A 175 -11.92 -13.55 3.58
CA GLY A 175 -12.61 -13.32 2.31
C GLY A 175 -12.45 -11.92 1.72
N GLY A 176 -11.59 -11.05 2.29
CA GLY A 176 -11.09 -9.90 1.54
C GLY A 176 -10.31 -10.39 0.31
N ASN A 177 -10.28 -9.63 -0.77
CA ASN A 177 -9.66 -9.96 -2.07
C ASN A 177 -8.15 -10.33 -2.06
N ASN A 178 -7.57 -10.72 -0.92
CA ASN A 178 -6.38 -11.55 -0.87
C ASN A 178 -6.72 -12.98 -1.31
N LYS A 179 -6.93 -13.19 -2.61
CA LYS A 179 -6.51 -14.47 -3.19
C LYS A 179 -4.98 -14.45 -3.16
N ASP A 180 -4.41 -15.49 -2.57
CA ASP A 180 -2.97 -15.72 -2.43
C ASP A 180 -2.20 -15.40 -3.73
#